data_AF-A0A6N8YFA1-F1
#
_entry.id   AF-A0A6N8YFA1-F1
#
_cell.length_a   1.000
_cell.length_b   1.000
_cell.length_c   1.000
_cell.angle_alpha   90.00
_cell.angle_beta   90.00
_cell.angle_gamma   90.00
#
_symmetry.space_group_name_H-M   'P 1'
#
loop_
_entity.id
_entity.type
_entity.pdbx_description
1 polymer ?
#
loop_
_entity_poly.entity_id
_entity_poly.type
_entity_poly.pdbx_seq_one_letter_code
_entity_poly.pdbx_strand_id
1 'polypeptide(L)' 'MDTTTTATVSLPGRLGDPEMTVATDPRADPRMVAALEPLGLAGRADPAPLTGESSLEDIRALAALGEPGFEQLFDILFEA' A
#
# COMPACT_ATOMS: atom_id res chain seq x y z
N MET A 1 26.20 38.87 -7.01
CA MET A 1 24.95 38.80 -6.23
C MET A 1 24.25 37.54 -6.69
N ASP A 2 24.53 36.43 -6.02
CA ASP A 2 24.02 35.11 -6.39
C ASP A 2 22.70 34.90 -5.63
N THR A 3 21.58 34.95 -6.34
CA THR A 3 20.24 34.71 -5.80
C THR A 3 20.01 33.21 -5.74
N THR A 4 20.39 32.56 -4.63
CA THR A 4 20.03 31.16 -4.39
C THR A 4 18.53 31.07 -4.13
N THR A 5 17.76 30.75 -5.16
CA THR A 5 16.38 30.31 -5.03
C THR A 5 16.34 29.05 -4.16
N THR A 6 15.73 29.11 -2.99
CA THR A 6 15.42 27.92 -2.20
C THR A 6 14.38 27.11 -2.97
N ALA A 7 14.82 26.06 -3.68
CA ALA A 7 13.90 25.10 -4.26
C ALA A 7 13.23 24.31 -3.12
N THR A 8 11.90 24.32 -3.08
CA THR A 8 11.12 23.49 -2.16
C THR A 8 11.32 22.03 -2.53
N VAL A 9 11.88 21.24 -1.61
CA VAL A 9 12.02 19.79 -1.78
C VAL A 9 10.62 19.17 -1.61
N SER A 10 10.06 18.63 -2.69
CA SER A 10 8.87 17.78 -2.64
C SER A 10 9.30 16.37 -2.28
N LEU A 11 8.90 15.89 -1.09
CA LEU A 11 9.19 14.53 -0.67
C LEU A 11 8.27 13.54 -1.40
N PRO A 12 8.76 12.35 -1.80
CA PRO A 12 7.96 11.40 -2.55
C PRO A 12 6.95 10.65 -1.66
N GLY A 13 5.89 10.13 -2.27
CA GLY A 13 4.93 9.27 -1.59
C GLY A 13 4.24 9.98 -0.43
N ARG A 14 3.99 9.20 0.62
CA ARG A 14 3.32 9.67 1.84
C ARG A 14 4.10 10.65 2.70
N LEU A 15 5.36 10.92 2.36
CA LEU A 15 6.16 11.97 3.00
C LEU A 15 5.81 13.36 2.44
N GLY A 16 5.40 13.45 1.18
CA GLY A 16 4.94 14.69 0.55
C GLY A 16 3.44 14.89 0.63
N ASP A 17 2.67 13.81 0.55
CA ASP A 17 1.21 13.80 0.67
C ASP A 17 0.74 12.59 1.50
N PRO A 18 0.33 12.78 2.77
CA PRO A 18 -0.10 11.71 3.66
C PRO A 18 -1.20 10.79 3.09
N GLU A 19 -1.99 11.29 2.13
CA GLU A 19 -3.13 10.62 1.51
C GLU A 19 -2.77 9.90 0.19
N MET A 20 -1.53 10.04 -0.29
CA MET A 20 -1.08 9.38 -1.51
C MET A 20 -1.22 7.84 -1.41
N THR A 21 -1.73 7.23 -2.47
CA THR A 21 -1.92 5.78 -2.63
C THR A 21 -1.07 5.26 -3.78
N VAL A 22 -1.09 3.95 -4.02
CA VAL A 22 -0.45 3.37 -5.21
C VAL A 22 -1.08 3.92 -6.50
N ALA A 23 -2.40 4.16 -6.50
CA ALA A 23 -3.12 4.72 -7.64
C ALA A 23 -2.72 6.16 -7.99
N THR A 24 -2.32 6.97 -7.00
CA THR A 24 -2.02 8.40 -7.19
C THR A 24 -0.53 8.73 -7.16
N ASP A 25 0.33 7.79 -6.75
CA ASP A 25 1.77 7.98 -6.74
C ASP A 25 2.33 7.97 -8.17
N PRO A 26 2.94 9.06 -8.66
CA PRO A 26 3.44 9.13 -10.04
C PRO A 26 4.61 8.18 -10.32
N ARG A 27 5.15 7.50 -9.30
CA ARG A 27 6.20 6.49 -9.42
C ARG A 27 5.66 5.09 -9.68
N ALA A 28 4.37 4.85 -9.45
CA ALA A 28 3.76 3.55 -9.69
C ALA A 28 3.66 3.27 -11.20
N ASP A 29 4.02 2.06 -11.63
CA ASP A 29 3.83 1.65 -13.03
C ASP A 29 2.32 1.63 -13.35
N PRO A 30 1.85 2.36 -14.37
CA PRO A 30 0.43 2.38 -14.71
C PRO A 30 -0.18 1.00 -15.00
N ARG A 31 0.63 0.04 -15.49
CA ARG A 31 0.19 -1.34 -15.73
C ARG A 31 -0.01 -2.10 -14.43
N MET A 32 0.82 -1.83 -13.42
CA MET A 32 0.65 -2.39 -12.08
C MET A 32 -0.62 -1.80 -11.43
N VAL A 33 -0.84 -0.49 -11.54
CA VAL A 33 -2.07 0.15 -11.02
C VAL A 33 -3.32 -0.48 -11.64
N ALA A 34 -3.33 -0.65 -12.97
CA ALA A 34 -4.45 -1.26 -13.68
C ALA A 34 -4.74 -2.72 -13.25
N ALA A 35 -3.72 -3.47 -12.84
CA ALA A 35 -3.89 -4.83 -12.31
C ALA A 35 -4.42 -4.84 -10.86
N LEU A 36 -4.02 -3.86 -10.04
CA LEU A 36 -4.35 -3.81 -8.61
C LEU A 36 -5.70 -3.12 -8.32
N GLU A 37 -6.15 -2.22 -9.18
CA GLU A 37 -7.38 -1.44 -8.98
C GLU A 37 -8.64 -2.32 -8.89
N PRO A 38 -8.87 -3.33 -9.75
CA PRO A 38 -10.03 -4.22 -9.64
C PRO A 38 -10.05 -5.06 -8.35
N LEU A 39 -8.87 -5.24 -7.73
CA LEU A 39 -8.67 -6.02 -6.52
C LEU A 39 -8.76 -5.16 -5.26
N GLY A 40 -9.00 -3.85 -5.41
CA GLY A 40 -9.03 -2.89 -4.29
C GLY A 40 -7.64 -2.58 -3.70
N LEU A 41 -6.55 -3.02 -4.35
CA LEU A 41 -5.18 -2.93 -3.83
C LEU A 41 -4.42 -1.68 -4.27
N ALA A 42 -5.00 -0.88 -5.17
CA ALA A 42 -4.40 0.39 -5.58
C ALA A 42 -4.64 1.53 -4.54
N GLY A 43 -5.56 1.31 -3.60
CA GLY A 43 -5.91 2.23 -2.52
C GLY A 43 -5.07 2.05 -1.25
N ARG A 44 -5.61 2.51 -0.12
CA ARG A 44 -5.04 2.26 1.21
C ARG A 44 -5.63 0.98 1.78
N ALA A 45 -4.78 0.11 2.31
CA ALA A 45 -5.24 -0.96 3.16
C ALA A 45 -5.86 -0.40 4.45
N ASP A 46 -6.94 -1.02 4.91
CA ASP A 46 -7.52 -0.70 6.20
C ASP A 46 -6.52 -1.02 7.33
N PRO A 47 -6.51 -0.22 8.42
CA PRO A 47 -5.67 -0.51 9.56
C PRO A 47 -6.06 -1.85 10.19
N ALA A 48 -5.06 -2.63 10.60
CA ALA A 48 -5.30 -3.86 11.35
C ALA A 48 -5.97 -3.55 12.70
N PRO A 49 -6.87 -4.42 13.20
CA PRO A 49 -7.52 -4.24 14.50
C PRO A 49 -6.62 -4.59 15.69
N LEU A 50 -5.37 -5.01 15.44
CA LEU A 50 -4.39 -5.44 16.44
C LEU A 50 -3.14 -4.55 16.39
N THR A 51 -2.36 -4.57 17.47
CA THR A 51 -1.08 -3.88 17.56
C THR A 51 0.06 -4.88 17.82
N GLY A 52 1.30 -4.40 17.84
CA GLY A 52 2.46 -5.23 18.22
C GLY A 52 2.43 -5.74 19.67
N GLU A 53 1.57 -5.16 20.50
CA GLU A 53 1.40 -5.54 21.92
C GLU A 53 0.24 -6.54 22.12
N SER A 54 -0.49 -6.89 21.05
CA SER A 54 -1.54 -7.91 21.10
C SER A 54 -0.96 -9.30 21.40
N SER A 55 -1.81 -10.20 21.90
CA SER A 55 -1.36 -11.56 22.21
C SER A 55 -0.90 -12.28 20.94
N LEU A 56 0.07 -13.19 21.08
CA LEU A 56 0.50 -14.04 19.95
C LEU A 56 -0.64 -14.89 19.40
N GLU A 57 -1.62 -15.23 20.24
CA GLU A 57 -2.81 -15.98 19.82
C GLU A 57 -3.68 -15.14 18.88
N ASP A 58 -4.01 -13.90 19.26
CA ASP A 58 -4.81 -12.99 18.42
C ASP A 58 -4.12 -12.68 17.09
N ILE A 59 -2.81 -12.44 17.13
CA ILE A 59 -2.01 -12.18 15.92
C ILE A 59 -2.07 -13.37 14.97
N ARG A 60 -1.93 -14.59 15.48
CA ARG A 60 -2.03 -15.83 14.68
C ARG A 60 -3.44 -16.02 14.14
N ALA A 61 -4.46 -15.74 14.93
CA ALA A 61 -5.86 -15.84 14.50
C ALA A 61 -6.16 -14.87 13.35
N LEU A 62 -5.69 -13.62 13.44
CA LEU A 62 -5.83 -12.65 12.35
C LEU A 62 -5.07 -13.09 11.09
N ALA A 63 -3.85 -13.59 11.24
CA ALA A 63 -3.05 -14.08 10.11
C ALA A 63 -3.74 -15.26 9.40
N ALA A 64 -4.22 -16.25 10.16
CA ALA A 64 -4.94 -17.40 9.63
C ALA A 64 -6.26 -17.02 8.93
N LEU A 65 -6.92 -15.93 9.36
CA LEU A 65 -8.10 -15.40 8.69
C LEU A 65 -7.76 -14.75 7.33
N GLY A 66 -6.62 -14.04 7.25
CA GLY A 66 -6.21 -13.32 6.03
C GLY A 66 -5.55 -14.20 4.98
N GLU A 67 -4.83 -15.25 5.38
CA GLU A 67 -4.02 -16.09 4.50
C GLU A 67 -4.79 -16.66 3.29
N PRO A 68 -5.99 -17.26 3.43
CA PRO A 68 -6.75 -17.77 2.28
C PRO A 68 -7.16 -16.68 1.28
N GLY A 69 -7.40 -15.46 1.75
CA GLY A 69 -7.72 -14.32 0.89
C GLY A 69 -6.52 -13.88 0.04
N PHE A 70 -5.31 -13.92 0.61
CA PHE A 70 -4.08 -13.66 -0.14
C PHE A 70 -3.70 -14.80 -1.08
N GLU A 71 -3.98 -16.06 -0.73
CA GLU A 71 -3.84 -17.20 -1.64
C GLU A 71 -4.69 -17.00 -2.90
N GLN A 72 -5.99 -16.75 -2.73
CA GLN A 72 -6.90 -16.47 -3.84
C GLN A 72 -6.48 -15.24 -4.68
N LEU A 73 -5.98 -14.19 -4.02
CA LEU A 73 -5.42 -13.03 -4.72
C LEU A 73 -4.28 -13.42 -5.66
N PHE A 74 -3.37 -14.28 -5.20
CA PHE A 74 -2.24 -14.73 -6.01
C PHE A 74 -2.66 -15.66 -7.14
N ASP A 75 -3.64 -16.53 -6.93
CA ASP A 75 -4.23 -17.35 -8.01
C ASP A 75 -4.75 -16.45 -9.14
N ILE A 76 -5.46 -15.37 -8.81
CA ILE A 76 -5.96 -14.39 -9.79
C ILE A 76 -4.82 -13.74 -10.59
N LEU A 77 -3.70 -13.42 -9.94
CA LEU A 77 -2.60 -12.69 -10.56
C LEU A 77 -1.66 -13.57 -11.40
N PHE A 78 -1.52 -14.85 -11.04
CA PHE A 78 -0.47 -15.71 -11.57
C PHE A 78 -0.95 -17.01 -12.22
N GLU A 79 -2.19 -17.43 -12.00
CA GLU A 79 -2.73 -18.69 -12.54
C GLU A 79 -3.79 -18.50 -13.64
N ALA A 80 -3.92 -17.29 -14.18
CA ALA A 80 -4.84 -16.96 -15.29
C ALA A 80 -4.43 -17.53 -16.65
#